data_AF-A0A1Q7AXG8-F1
#
_entry.id   AF-A0A1Q7AXG8-F1
#
_cell.length_a   1.000
_cell.length_b   1.000
_cell.length_c   1.000
_cell.angle_alpha   90.00
_cell.angle_beta   90.00
_cell.angle_gamma   90.00
#
_symmetry.space_group_name_H-M   'P 1'
#
loop_
_entity.id
_entity.type
_entity.pdbx_description
1 polymer ?
#
loop_
_entity_poly.entity_id
_entity_poly.type
_entity_poly.pdbx_seq_one_letter_code
_entity_poly.pdbx_strand_id
1 'polypeptide(L)'
;MNLKKGRVTNFRSAEDTGEFDIGQVLCLVGKNEAGKTAVVQALAGLNPHPATPVNFDIERDYPRRWLTEYAERHGEEEQAVVITTEWSLEADKKAAIAEVIGPKALQDRPVRIAALRRFRAAIRNAY
;
A
#
# COMPACT_ATOMS: atom_id res chain seq x y z
N MET A 1 -8.56 11.07 -9.54
CA MET A 1 -8.74 9.86 -8.69
C MET A 1 -8.45 10.26 -7.27
N ASN A 2 -9.18 9.74 -6.29
CA ASN A 2 -8.96 10.09 -4.89
C ASN A 2 -8.70 8.84 -4.05
N LEU A 3 -7.62 8.87 -3.27
CA LEU A 3 -7.32 7.85 -2.26
C LEU A 3 -8.36 7.96 -1.14
N LYS A 4 -8.96 6.85 -0.74
CA LYS A 4 -10.06 6.82 0.25
C LYS A 4 -9.73 6.02 1.48
N LYS A 5 -8.99 4.93 1.35
CA LYS A 5 -8.56 4.10 2.47
C LYS A 5 -7.15 3.59 2.29
N GLY A 6 -6.48 3.37 3.41
CA GLY A 6 -5.22 2.65 3.47
C GLY A 6 -5.24 1.59 4.56
N ARG A 7 -4.41 0.57 4.40
CA ARG A 7 -4.03 -0.35 5.46
C ARG A 7 -2.58 -0.70 5.26
N VAL A 8 -1.76 -0.48 6.29
CA VAL A 8 -0.34 -0.83 6.28
C VAL A 8 -0.18 -2.10 7.10
N THR A 9 0.50 -3.09 6.53
CA THR A 9 0.78 -4.37 7.16
C THR A 9 2.25 -4.72 7.00
N ASN A 10 2.79 -5.47 7.95
CA ASN A 10 4.13 -6.05 7.85
C ASN A 10 5.23 -5.01 7.56
N PHE A 11 5.14 -3.77 8.07
CA PHE A 11 6.09 -2.71 7.73
C PHE A 11 6.62 -1.97 8.95
N ARG A 12 7.90 -2.22 9.27
CA ARG A 12 8.63 -1.63 10.39
C ARG A 12 7.87 -1.82 11.70
N SER A 13 7.50 -0.74 12.38
CA SER A 13 6.70 -0.79 13.61
C SER A 13 5.19 -0.82 13.36
N ALA A 14 4.74 -0.70 12.10
CA ALA A 14 3.35 -0.88 11.70
C ALA A 14 3.13 -2.35 11.26
N GLU A 15 2.90 -3.22 12.24
CA GLU A 15 2.59 -4.64 11.97
C GLU A 15 1.24 -4.79 11.26
N ASP A 16 0.21 -4.09 11.76
CA ASP A 16 -1.09 -3.93 11.12
C ASP A 16 -1.77 -2.67 11.66
N THR A 17 -2.12 -1.73 10.80
CA THR A 17 -2.83 -0.52 11.19
C THR A 17 -4.34 -0.71 11.31
N GLY A 18 -4.87 -1.84 10.82
CA GLY A 18 -6.24 -1.92 10.36
C GLY A 18 -6.49 -0.99 9.16
N GLU A 19 -7.72 -0.99 8.66
CA GLU A 19 -8.13 -0.01 7.66
C GLU A 19 -8.32 1.37 8.30
N PHE A 20 -7.82 2.41 7.63
CA PHE A 20 -8.05 3.80 8.00
C PHE A 20 -8.55 4.61 6.81
N ASP A 21 -9.47 5.53 7.08
CA ASP A 21 -10.01 6.44 6.08
C ASP A 21 -9.03 7.58 5.79
N ILE A 22 -8.98 7.98 4.52
CA ILE A 22 -8.15 9.05 4.00
C ILE A 22 -9.08 10.08 3.36
N GLY A 23 -9.26 11.20 4.06
CA GLY A 23 -10.01 12.35 3.58
C GLY A 23 -9.11 13.40 2.92
N GLN A 24 -9.58 14.65 2.90
CA GLN A 24 -8.75 15.81 2.53
C GLN A 24 -7.55 15.97 3.49
N VAL A 25 -7.74 15.57 4.75
CA VAL A 25 -6.72 15.59 5.80
C VAL A 25 -6.69 14.22 6.48
N LEU A 26 -5.48 13.69 6.71
CA LEU A 26 -5.23 12.50 7.52
C LEU A 26 -4.40 12.92 8.74
N CYS A 27 -4.93 12.67 9.94
CA CYS A 27 -4.24 12.95 11.19
C CYS A 27 -3.70 11.65 11.80
N LEU A 28 -2.38 11.54 11.94
CA LEU A 28 -1.73 10.41 12.59
C LEU A 28 -1.24 10.85 13.98
N VAL A 29 -1.81 10.24 15.03
CA VAL A 29 -1.48 10.56 16.43
C VAL A 29 -1.03 9.32 17.20
N GLY A 30 -0.24 9.51 18.25
CA GLY A 30 0.26 8.42 19.09
C GLY A 30 1.66 8.71 19.64
N LYS A 31 2.11 7.87 20.58
CA LYS A 31 3.45 7.97 21.18
C LYS A 31 4.59 7.83 20.15
N ASN A 32 5.82 8.12 20.57
CA ASN A 32 7.00 7.79 19.79
C ASN A 32 6.99 6.29 19.45
N GLU A 33 7.47 5.95 18.25
CA GLU A 33 7.54 4.57 17.74
C GLU A 33 6.19 3.88 17.46
N ALA A 34 5.05 4.58 17.62
CA ALA A 34 3.72 4.03 17.32
C ALA A 34 3.44 3.76 15.82
N GLY A 35 4.43 3.90 14.93
CA GLY A 35 4.28 3.57 13.50
C GLY A 35 3.77 4.70 12.59
N LYS A 36 3.55 5.92 13.09
CA LYS A 36 3.10 7.07 12.27
C LYS A 36 4.00 7.30 11.04
N THR A 37 5.32 7.34 11.23
CA THR A 37 6.27 7.53 10.14
C THR A 37 6.26 6.36 9.16
N ALA A 38 6.06 5.13 9.65
CA ALA A 38 5.95 3.95 8.81
C ALA A 38 4.71 4.05 7.90
N VAL A 39 3.57 4.55 8.40
CA VAL A 39 2.38 4.79 7.58
C VAL A 39 2.64 5.79 6.46
N VAL A 40 3.27 6.93 6.78
CA VAL A 40 3.61 7.96 5.77
C VAL A 40 4.57 7.41 4.71
N GLN A 41 5.58 6.64 5.11
CA GLN A 41 6.53 6.03 4.18
C GLN A 41 5.90 4.96 3.29
N ALA A 42 4.99 4.15 3.83
CA ALA A 42 4.25 3.16 3.06
C ALA A 42 3.37 3.85 2.00
N LEU A 43 2.67 4.94 2.36
CA LEU A 43 1.91 5.77 1.42
C LEU A 43 2.80 6.39 0.33
N ALA A 44 3.98 6.91 0.71
CA ALA A 44 4.94 7.47 -0.24
C ALA A 44 5.44 6.43 -1.27
N GLY A 45 5.48 5.14 -0.90
CA GLY A 45 5.84 4.06 -1.82
C GLY A 45 4.77 3.67 -2.85
N LEU A 46 3.54 4.20 -2.76
CA LEU A 46 2.53 4.00 -3.79
C LEU A 46 2.93 4.68 -5.10
N ASN A 47 3.44 5.91 -5.00
CA ASN A 47 3.91 6.72 -6.12
C ASN A 47 5.14 7.55 -5.68
N PRO A 48 6.33 6.92 -5.60
CA PRO A 48 7.51 7.57 -5.04
C PRO A 48 8.03 8.67 -5.96
N HIS A 49 8.43 9.79 -5.36
CA HIS A 49 9.10 10.85 -6.10
C HIS A 49 10.53 10.44 -6.47
N PRO A 50 11.06 10.74 -7.68
CA PRO A 50 12.40 10.33 -8.09
C PRO A 50 13.54 10.78 -7.16
N ALA A 51 13.40 11.97 -6.56
CA ALA A 51 14.38 12.50 -5.60
C ALA A 51 14.36 11.80 -4.23
N THR A 52 13.27 11.11 -3.89
CA THR A 52 13.09 10.39 -2.62
C THR A 52 12.54 9.00 -2.90
N PRO A 53 13.34 8.11 -3.51
CA PRO A 53 12.87 6.79 -3.88
C PRO A 53 12.47 6.00 -2.63
N VAL A 54 11.33 5.31 -2.72
CA VAL A 54 10.88 4.39 -1.67
C VAL A 54 10.99 2.98 -2.21
N ASN A 55 11.84 2.18 -1.57
CA ASN A 55 12.01 0.77 -1.87
C ASN A 55 11.73 -0.02 -0.59
N PHE A 56 10.85 -1.02 -0.67
CA PHE A 56 10.53 -1.91 0.45
C PHE A 56 11.47 -3.11 0.43
N ASP A 57 12.34 -3.16 1.43
CA ASP A 57 13.36 -4.19 1.60
C ASP A 57 13.01 -5.08 2.79
N ILE A 58 13.04 -6.41 2.61
CA ILE A 58 12.59 -7.36 3.64
C ILE A 58 13.50 -7.30 4.86
N GLU A 59 14.82 -7.36 4.65
CA GLU A 59 15.81 -7.40 5.75
C GLU A 59 15.78 -6.11 6.57
N ARG A 60 15.56 -4.97 5.91
CA ARG A 60 15.55 -3.66 6.55
C ARG A 60 14.19 -3.27 7.13
N ASP A 61 13.11 -3.47 6.37
CA ASP A 61 11.81 -2.86 6.65
C ASP A 61 10.75 -3.85 7.12
N TYR A 62 10.93 -5.17 7.01
CA TYR A 62 10.00 -6.12 7.61
C TYR A 62 10.13 -6.09 9.14
N PRO A 63 9.05 -6.29 9.92
CA PRO A 63 9.12 -6.32 11.38
C PRO A 63 10.14 -7.35 11.87
N ARG A 64 11.20 -6.87 12.52
CA ARG A 64 12.38 -7.69 12.89
C ARG A 64 12.05 -8.94 13.68
N ARG A 65 11.07 -8.85 14.59
CA ARG A 65 10.62 -9.98 15.44
C ARG A 65 10.09 -11.18 14.64
N TRP A 66 9.70 -10.95 13.38
CA TRP A 66 9.09 -11.94 12.51
C TRP A 66 9.98 -12.33 11.34
N LEU A 67 11.17 -11.71 11.20
CA LEU A 67 12.02 -11.85 10.02
C LEU A 67 12.50 -13.29 9.82
N THR A 68 12.84 -13.99 10.90
CA THR A 68 13.27 -15.41 10.87
C THR A 68 12.15 -16.35 10.45
N GLU A 69 10.90 -15.97 10.68
CA GLU A 69 9.69 -16.73 10.34
C GLU A 69 9.06 -16.25 9.02
N TYR A 70 9.74 -15.38 8.26
CA TYR A 70 9.16 -14.76 7.06
C TYR A 70 8.69 -15.81 6.03
N ALA A 71 9.53 -16.80 5.74
CA ALA A 71 9.22 -17.85 4.77
C ALA A 71 8.04 -18.72 5.21
N GLU A 72 7.92 -19.04 6.50
CA GLU A 72 6.77 -19.77 7.05
C GLU A 72 5.47 -18.96 6.92
N ARG A 73 5.55 -17.65 7.15
CA ARG A 73 4.37 -16.77 7.17
C ARG A 73 3.82 -16.40 5.79
N HIS A 74 4.66 -16.32 4.76
CA HIS A 74 4.26 -15.84 3.43
C HIS A 74 4.51 -16.85 2.30
N GLY A 75 5.22 -17.95 2.58
CA GLY A 75 5.67 -18.90 1.55
C GLY A 75 6.79 -18.33 0.67
N GLU A 76 7.12 -19.05 -0.41
CA GLU A 76 8.19 -18.65 -1.33
C GLU A 76 7.70 -17.81 -2.53
N GLU A 77 6.42 -17.95 -2.89
CA GLU A 77 5.89 -17.43 -4.16
C GLU A 77 5.42 -15.97 -4.07
N GLU A 78 4.98 -15.52 -2.89
CA GLU A 78 4.40 -14.19 -2.74
C GLU A 78 5.02 -13.39 -1.60
N GLN A 79 5.54 -12.21 -1.93
CA GLN A 79 6.13 -11.31 -0.94
C GLN A 79 5.03 -10.65 -0.09
N ALA A 80 5.32 -10.37 1.18
CA ALA A 80 4.38 -9.75 2.10
C ALA A 80 3.85 -8.42 1.55
N VAL A 81 2.57 -8.14 1.82
CA VAL A 81 1.97 -6.84 1.50
C VAL A 81 2.43 -5.81 2.52
N VAL A 82 2.89 -4.66 2.03
CA VAL A 82 3.28 -3.48 2.82
C VAL A 82 2.09 -2.54 3.01
N ILE A 83 1.38 -2.24 1.93
CA ILE A 83 0.24 -1.34 1.96
C ILE A 83 -0.81 -1.77 0.94
N THR A 84 -2.07 -1.73 1.35
CA THR A 84 -3.25 -1.84 0.49
C THR A 84 -4.01 -0.51 0.54
N THR A 85 -4.55 -0.09 -0.59
CA THR A 85 -5.31 1.15 -0.71
C THR A 85 -6.56 0.97 -1.54
N GLU A 86 -7.62 1.71 -1.17
CA GLU A 86 -8.83 1.83 -1.99
C GLU A 86 -8.96 3.26 -2.53
N TRP A 87 -9.26 3.36 -3.82
CA TRP A 87 -9.42 4.63 -4.53
C TRP A 87 -10.82 4.76 -5.11
N SER A 88 -11.33 5.99 -5.16
CA SER A 88 -12.56 6.33 -5.88
C SER A 88 -12.25 7.05 -7.19
N LEU A 89 -12.98 6.69 -8.23
CA LEU A 89 -12.95 7.39 -9.52
C LEU A 89 -13.83 8.64 -9.53
N GLU A 90 -13.31 9.75 -10.05
CA GLU A 90 -14.06 11.00 -10.27
C GLU A 90 -14.97 10.89 -11.50
N ALA A 91 -15.99 11.73 -11.57
CA ALA A 91 -17.02 11.67 -12.61
C ALA A 91 -16.46 11.89 -14.02
N ASP A 92 -15.49 12.79 -14.19
CA ASP A 92 -14.78 13.06 -15.45
C ASP A 92 -14.04 11.81 -15.95
N LYS A 93 -13.34 11.10 -15.06
CA LYS A 93 -12.63 9.85 -15.39
C LYS A 93 -13.60 8.72 -15.73
N LYS A 94 -14.73 8.64 -15.02
CA LYS A 94 -15.80 7.68 -15.36
C LYS A 94 -16.35 7.95 -16.76
N ALA A 95 -16.60 9.22 -17.10
CA ALA A 95 -17.09 9.61 -18.41
C ALA A 95 -16.10 9.28 -19.53
N ALA A 96 -14.81 9.58 -19.32
CA ALA A 96 -13.76 9.24 -20.28
C ALA A 96 -13.66 7.72 -20.55
N ILE A 97 -13.83 6.88 -19.52
CA ILE A 97 -13.88 5.42 -19.70
C ILE A 97 -15.13 5.02 -20.49
N ALA A 98 -16.29 5.58 -20.15
CA ALA A 98 -17.55 5.30 -20.82
C ALA A 98 -17.53 5.68 -22.31
N GLU A 99 -16.78 6.70 -22.71
CA GLU A 99 -16.59 7.11 -24.11
C GLU A 99 -15.82 6.05 -24.92
N VAL A 100 -14.81 5.43 -24.31
CA VAL A 100 -13.94 4.46 -25.00
C VAL A 100 -14.57 3.07 -25.08
N ILE A 101 -15.17 2.59 -23.98
CA ILE A 101 -15.63 1.19 -23.85
C ILE A 101 -17.14 1.05 -23.56
N GLY A 102 -17.88 2.16 -23.61
CA GLY A 102 -19.34 2.21 -23.54
C GLY A 102 -19.92 2.54 -22.15
N PRO A 103 -21.16 3.05 -22.09
CA PRO A 103 -21.78 3.59 -20.88
C PRO A 103 -22.08 2.54 -19.79
N LYS A 104 -22.05 1.25 -20.14
CA LYS A 104 -22.26 0.14 -19.20
C LYS A 104 -20.96 -0.48 -18.67
N ALA A 105 -19.80 0.06 -19.07
CA ALA A 105 -18.51 -0.46 -18.66
C ALA A 105 -18.25 -0.31 -17.16
N LEU A 106 -18.77 0.76 -16.55
CA LEU A 106 -18.70 1.00 -15.12
C LEU A 106 -20.10 0.84 -14.53
N GLN A 107 -20.28 -0.14 -13.65
CA GLN A 107 -21.52 -0.27 -12.89
C GLN A 107 -21.54 0.80 -11.80
N ASP A 108 -22.63 1.58 -11.72
CA ASP A 108 -22.74 2.68 -10.76
C ASP A 108 -22.89 2.16 -9.32
N ARG A 109 -21.73 1.99 -8.70
CA ARG A 109 -21.39 1.89 -7.28
C ARG A 109 -20.09 2.70 -7.13
N PRO A 110 -19.59 3.07 -5.93
CA PRO A 110 -18.26 3.65 -5.87
C PRO A 110 -17.27 2.68 -6.53
N VAL A 111 -16.73 3.06 -7.69
CA VAL A 111 -15.71 2.28 -8.39
C VAL A 111 -14.49 2.32 -7.49
N ARG A 112 -14.25 1.20 -6.81
CA ARG A 112 -13.14 1.01 -5.87
C ARG A 112 -12.03 0.30 -6.62
N ILE A 113 -10.88 0.95 -6.68
CA ILE A 113 -9.65 0.35 -7.19
C ILE A 113 -8.81 -0.04 -5.99
N ALA A 114 -8.51 -1.33 -5.87
CA ALA A 114 -7.55 -1.83 -4.90
C ALA A 114 -6.15 -1.77 -5.51
N ALA A 115 -5.25 -1.05 -4.85
CA ALA A 115 -3.83 -1.08 -5.20
C ALA A 115 -3.04 -1.56 -3.99
N LEU A 116 -2.08 -2.46 -4.23
CA LEU A 116 -1.19 -2.97 -3.20
C LEU A 116 0.27 -2.84 -3.60
N ARG A 117 1.14 -2.68 -2.60
CA ARG A 117 2.60 -2.77 -2.76
C ARG A 117 3.11 -3.88 -1.87
N ARG A 118 3.97 -4.71 -2.43
CA ARG A 118 4.68 -5.79 -1.73
C ARG A 118 6.14 -5.44 -1.57
N PHE A 119 6.80 -6.14 -0.66
CA PHE A 119 8.26 -6.15 -0.61
C PHE A 119 8.84 -6.64 -1.94
N ARG A 120 10.07 -6.19 -2.26
CA ARG A 120 10.82 -6.81 -3.35
C ARG A 120 11.33 -8.17 -2.90
N ALA A 121 11.37 -9.13 -3.80
CA ALA A 121 12.12 -10.35 -3.58
C ALA A 121 13.59 -9.97 -3.31
N ALA A 122 14.19 -10.56 -2.28
CA ALA A 122 15.64 -10.47 -2.10
C ALA A 122 16.30 -11.00 -3.38
N ILE A 123 17.30 -10.28 -3.88
CA ILE A 123 18.16 -10.82 -4.94
C ILE A 123 18.86 -12.02 -4.30
N ARG A 124 18.42 -13.25 -4.62
CA ARG A 124 19.15 -14.47 -4.27
C ARG A 124 20.49 -14.36 -4.99
N ASN A 125 21.52 -13.88 -4.31
CA ASN A 125 22.89 -14.03 -4.78
C ASN A 125 23.15 -15.53 -4.80
N ALA A 126 23.08 -16.13 -5.99
CA ALA A 126 23.56 -17.46 -6.25
C ALA A 126 25.08 -17.42 -6.04
N TYR A 127 25.53 -18.02 -4.94
CA TYR A 127 26.89 -18.50 -4.80
C TYR A 127 26.99 -19.90 -5.37
#